data_AF-A0A7C2R2G6-F1
#
_entry.id   AF-A0A7C2R2G6-F1
#
_cell.length_a   1.000
_cell.length_b   1.000
_cell.length_c   1.000
_cell.angle_alpha   90.00
_cell.angle_beta   90.00
_cell.angle_gamma   90.00
#
_symmetry.space_group_name_H-M   'P 1'
#
loop_
_entity.id
_entity.type
_entity.pdbx_description
1 polymer ?
#
loop_
_entity_poly.entity_id
_entity_poly.type
_entity_poly.pdbx_seq_one_letter_code
_entity_poly.pdbx_strand_id
1 'polypeptide(L)'
;MTGLIMAVWAESLKTVRAKIFWISIGMFVFIAVMLGVLVIVAAHPEIFNKDSLLSAKASIFGSNDWAGFFRVLIQTVAMLGLFGFGFVASWVFGREYADRTAKDLLALPVARLTVVVAKLMIVLLWCVLL
;
A
#
# COMPACT_ATOMS: atom_id res chain seq x y z
N MET A 1 11.61 -20.93 -19.38
CA MET A 1 11.93 -20.08 -18.21
C MET A 1 12.13 -18.60 -18.57
N THR A 2 12.58 -18.27 -19.78
CA THR A 2 12.72 -16.88 -20.27
C THR A 2 11.40 -16.09 -20.32
N GLY A 3 10.28 -16.71 -20.73
CA GLY A 3 8.99 -16.01 -20.85
C GLY A 3 8.42 -15.47 -19.53
N LEU A 4 8.64 -16.16 -18.40
CA LEU A 4 8.18 -15.70 -17.09
C LEU A 4 8.99 -14.50 -16.60
N ILE A 5 10.32 -14.54 -16.75
CA ILE A 5 11.20 -13.44 -16.38
C ILE A 5 10.86 -12.18 -17.18
N MET A 6 10.63 -12.33 -18.49
CA MET A 6 10.25 -11.19 -19.35
C MET A 6 8.88 -10.62 -18.97
N ALA A 7 7.90 -11.48 -18.65
CA ALA A 7 6.57 -11.04 -18.20
C ALA A 7 6.64 -10.29 -16.86
N VAL A 8 7.40 -10.81 -15.89
CA VAL A 8 7.61 -10.15 -14.60
C VAL A 8 8.33 -8.82 -14.79
N TRP A 9 9.40 -8.80 -15.58
CA TRP A 9 10.15 -7.57 -15.84
C TRP A 9 9.28 -6.47 -16.46
N ALA A 10 8.50 -6.82 -17.49
CA ALA A 10 7.61 -5.87 -18.16
C ALA A 10 6.53 -5.33 -17.21
N GLU A 11 5.89 -6.21 -16.44
CA GLU A 11 4.86 -5.82 -15.48
C GLU A 11 5.45 -5.03 -14.29
N SER A 12 6.66 -5.34 -13.81
CA SER A 12 7.35 -4.57 -12.78
C SER A 12 7.65 -3.14 -13.25
N LEU A 13 8.13 -2.98 -14.48
CA LEU A 13 8.40 -1.65 -15.06
C LEU A 13 7.13 -0.82 -15.24
N LYS A 14 6.00 -1.46 -15.58
CA LYS A 14 4.70 -0.80 -15.65
C LYS A 14 4.25 -0.30 -14.28
N THR A 15 4.42 -1.13 -13.25
CA THR A 15 4.01 -0.81 -11.87
C THR A 15 4.86 0.32 -11.30
N VAL A 16 6.19 0.25 -11.40
CA VAL A 16 7.10 1.28 -10.85
C VAL A 16 6.92 2.64 -11.55
N ARG A 17 6.54 2.66 -12.82
CA ARG A 17 6.24 3.92 -13.54
C ARG A 17 4.80 4.42 -13.32
N ALA A 18 3.92 3.65 -12.68
CA ALA A 18 2.55 4.07 -12.45
C ALA A 18 2.49 5.10 -11.31
N LYS A 19 1.78 6.22 -11.51
CA LYS A 19 1.57 7.23 -10.47
C LYS A 19 0.88 6.65 -9.23
N ILE A 20 -0.05 5.71 -9.43
CA ILE A 20 -0.80 5.07 -8.33
C ILE A 20 0.11 4.26 -7.40
N PHE A 21 1.19 3.67 -7.90
CA PHE A 21 2.20 3.03 -7.06
C PHE A 21 2.82 4.01 -6.07
N TRP A 22 3.32 5.15 -6.57
CA TRP A 22 3.91 6.19 -5.75
C TRP A 22 2.92 6.87 -4.81
N ILE A 23 1.67 7.08 -5.26
CA ILE A 23 0.60 7.64 -4.40
C ILE A 23 0.30 6.68 -3.24
N SER A 24 0.22 5.37 -3.49
CA SER A 24 -0.01 4.39 -2.42
C SER A 24 1.09 4.40 -1.37
N ILE A 25 2.37 4.41 -1.78
CA ILE A 25 3.51 4.50 -0.87
C ILE A 25 3.46 5.82 -0.09
N GLY A 26 3.23 6.94 -0.78
CA GLY A 26 3.11 8.25 -0.16
C GLY A 26 2.01 8.31 0.90
N MET A 27 0.86 7.68 0.64
CA MET A 27 -0.25 7.59 1.59
C MET A 27 0.15 6.83 2.85
N PHE A 28 0.77 5.65 2.72
CA PHE A 28 1.18 4.85 3.88
C PHE A 28 2.29 5.54 4.69
N VAL A 29 3.26 6.18 4.03
CA VAL A 29 4.29 6.98 4.69
C VAL A 29 3.66 8.15 5.45
N PHE A 30 2.72 8.86 4.83
CA PHE A 30 2.02 9.97 5.47
C PHE A 30 1.29 9.53 6.74
N ILE A 31 0.62 8.38 6.71
CA ILE A 31 -0.08 7.81 7.86
C ILE A 31 0.90 7.45 8.98
N ALA A 32 2.01 6.80 8.66
CA ALA A 32 3.03 6.46 9.65
C ALA A 32 3.61 7.71 10.32
N VAL A 33 3.92 8.75 9.53
CA VAL A 33 4.41 10.04 10.05
C VAL A 33 3.36 10.72 10.92
N MET A 34 2.11 10.77 10.47
CA MET A 34 1.01 11.39 11.24
C MET A 34 0.77 10.68 12.58
N LEU A 35 0.82 9.35 12.61
CA LEU A 35 0.73 8.57 13.85
C LEU A 35 1.93 8.84 14.77
N GLY A 36 3.14 8.98 14.20
CA GLY A 36 4.34 9.31 14.97
C GLY A 36 4.23 10.68 15.63
N VAL A 37 3.73 11.68 14.90
CA VAL A 37 3.45 13.02 15.44
C VAL A 37 2.40 12.95 16.55
N LEU A 38 1.33 12.17 16.40
CA LEU A 38 0.30 12.01 17.45
C LEU A 38 0.87 11.42 18.75
N VAL A 39 1.81 10.47 18.66
CA VAL A 39 2.48 9.90 19.84
C VAL A 39 3.38 10.95 20.51
N ILE A 40 4.11 11.76 19.75
CA ILE A 40 4.93 12.85 20.32
C ILE A 40 4.05 13.90 21.01
N VAL A 41 2.91 14.24 20.42
CA VAL A 41 1.93 15.16 21.00
C VAL A 41 1.32 14.58 22.28
N ALA A 42 1.01 13.28 22.29
CA ALA A 42 0.52 12.57 23.48
C ALA A 42 1.55 12.57 24.61
N ALA A 43 2.85 12.59 24.30
CA ALA A 43 3.95 12.65 25.27
C ALA A 43 4.08 13.98 26.01
N HIS A 44 3.64 15.08 25.39
CA HIS A 44 3.78 16.43 25.91
C HIS A 44 2.42 17.12 26.04
N PRO A 45 1.55 16.65 26.96
CA PRO A 45 0.20 17.20 27.15
C PRO A 45 0.20 18.67 27.60
N GLU A 46 1.29 19.15 28.19
CA GLU A 46 1.44 20.53 28.66
C GLU A 46 1.37 21.59 27.53
N ILE A 47 1.73 21.21 26.29
CA ILE A 47 1.78 22.12 25.13
C ILE A 47 0.39 22.25 24.46
N PHE A 48 -0.49 21.26 24.61
CA PHE A 48 -1.73 21.11 23.83
C PHE A 48 -3.02 21.17 24.66
N ASN A 49 -2.96 21.79 25.84
CA ASN A 49 -3.97 21.76 26.91
C ASN A 49 -5.35 22.40 26.61
N LYS A 50 -5.75 22.58 25.35
CA LYS A 50 -7.08 23.09 24.97
C LYS A 50 -7.76 22.37 23.79
N ASP A 51 -7.07 21.52 23.04
CA ASP A 51 -7.70 20.78 21.93
C ASP A 51 -8.20 19.41 22.41
N SER A 52 -9.44 19.42 22.93
CA SER A 52 -10.19 18.26 23.41
C SER A 52 -10.19 17.08 22.41
N LEU A 53 -10.17 17.36 21.10
CA LEU A 53 -10.21 16.31 20.08
C LEU A 53 -8.86 15.58 19.89
N LEU A 54 -7.74 16.30 20.04
CA LEU A 54 -6.41 15.77 19.80
C LEU A 54 -5.93 14.94 21.00
N SER A 55 -6.19 15.45 22.21
CA SER A 55 -5.95 14.73 23.48
C SER A 55 -6.86 13.52 23.67
N ALA A 56 -8.12 13.58 23.21
CA ALA A 56 -9.02 12.41 23.22
C ALA A 56 -8.58 11.31 22.23
N LYS A 57 -7.91 11.65 21.13
CA LYS A 57 -7.28 10.65 20.26
C LYS A 57 -5.97 10.13 20.87
N ALA A 58 -5.22 10.97 21.57
CA ALA A 58 -4.02 10.59 22.30
C ALA A 58 -4.29 9.55 23.40
N SER A 59 -5.44 9.61 24.10
CA SER A 59 -5.78 8.63 25.14
C SER A 59 -6.11 7.22 24.61
N ILE A 60 -6.38 7.07 23.30
CA ILE A 60 -6.51 5.75 22.65
C ILE A 60 -5.15 5.05 22.57
N PHE A 61 -4.05 5.81 22.54
CA PHE A 61 -2.68 5.29 22.63
C PHE A 61 -2.38 4.98 24.11
N GLY A 62 -2.97 3.90 24.63
CA GLY A 62 -2.90 3.52 26.06
C GLY A 62 -1.50 3.36 26.68
N SER A 63 -0.44 3.46 25.87
CA SER A 63 0.95 3.65 26.30
C SER A 63 1.62 4.65 25.37
N ASN A 64 2.23 5.69 25.93
CA ASN A 64 2.96 6.71 25.19
C ASN A 64 4.39 6.28 24.81
N ASP A 65 4.56 4.99 24.53
CA ASP A 65 5.83 4.34 24.22
C ASP A 65 5.87 3.88 22.76
N TRP A 66 7.06 3.54 22.26
CA TRP A 66 7.28 2.92 20.96
C TRP A 66 6.39 1.69 20.72
N ALA A 67 6.08 0.93 21.77
CA ALA A 67 5.17 -0.21 21.69
C ALA A 67 3.73 0.20 21.35
N GLY A 68 3.25 1.31 21.89
CA GLY A 68 1.93 1.88 21.58
C GLY A 68 1.85 2.36 20.13
N PHE A 69 2.92 3.01 19.65
CA PHE A 69 3.05 3.41 18.25
C PHE A 69 2.92 2.21 17.30
N PHE A 70 3.73 1.15 17.49
CA PHE A 70 3.67 -0.02 16.62
C PHE A 70 2.32 -0.74 16.67
N ARG A 71 1.67 -0.79 17.83
CA ARG A 71 0.34 -1.41 17.97
C ARG A 71 -0.71 -0.69 17.11
N VAL A 72 -0.77 0.64 17.19
CA VAL A 72 -1.73 1.42 16.40
C VAL A 72 -1.35 1.46 14.92
N LEU A 73 -0.05 1.49 14.60
CA LEU A 73 0.44 1.41 13.23
C LEU A 73 0.00 0.09 12.57
N ILE A 74 0.25 -1.06 13.21
CA ILE A 74 -0.15 -2.37 12.68
C ILE A 74 -1.66 -2.46 12.51
N GLN A 75 -2.45 -1.95 13.46
CA GLN A 75 -3.91 -1.96 13.35
C GLN A 75 -4.40 -1.09 12.18
N THR A 76 -3.80 0.09 11.99
CA THR A 76 -4.15 1.01 10.92
C THR A 76 -3.77 0.44 9.56
N VAL A 77 -2.57 -0.15 9.44
CA VAL A 77 -2.11 -0.86 8.24
C VAL A 77 -2.98 -2.08 7.95
N ALA A 78 -3.40 -2.84 8.96
CA ALA A 78 -4.30 -3.99 8.75
C ALA A 78 -5.67 -3.55 8.21
N MET A 79 -6.25 -2.48 8.78
CA MET A 79 -7.54 -1.94 8.32
C MET A 79 -7.46 -1.40 6.90
N LEU A 80 -6.43 -0.58 6.61
CA LEU A 80 -6.24 0.01 5.28
C LEU A 80 -5.77 -1.00 4.25
N GLY A 81 -4.92 -1.95 4.64
CA GLY A 81 -4.41 -3.02 3.79
C GLY A 81 -5.54 -3.90 3.26
N LEU A 82 -6.56 -4.20 4.07
CA LEU A 82 -7.70 -5.00 3.62
C LEU A 82 -8.39 -4.38 2.39
N PHE A 83 -8.60 -3.06 2.39
CA PHE A 83 -9.19 -2.35 1.26
C PHE A 83 -8.17 -2.02 0.16
N GLY A 84 -6.98 -1.58 0.56
CA GLY A 84 -5.90 -1.13 -0.30
C GLY A 84 -5.36 -2.25 -1.17
N PHE A 85 -5.19 -3.46 -0.64
CA PHE A 85 -4.71 -4.61 -1.41
C PHE A 85 -5.73 -5.07 -2.45
N GLY A 86 -7.03 -5.03 -2.13
CA GLY A 86 -8.09 -5.26 -3.10
C GLY A 86 -8.09 -4.22 -4.21
N PHE A 87 -7.88 -2.95 -3.88
CA PHE A 87 -7.75 -1.87 -4.85
C PHE A 87 -6.51 -2.05 -5.75
N VAL A 88 -5.35 -2.40 -5.18
CA VAL A 88 -4.12 -2.68 -5.94
C VAL A 88 -4.33 -3.84 -6.91
N ALA A 89 -4.92 -4.95 -6.46
CA ALA A 89 -5.23 -6.08 -7.32
C ALA A 89 -6.18 -5.66 -8.47
N SER A 90 -7.27 -4.97 -8.14
CA SER A 90 -8.21 -4.45 -9.13
C SER A 90 -7.53 -3.52 -10.14
N TRP A 91 -6.63 -2.64 -9.69
CA TRP A 91 -5.88 -1.73 -10.55
C TRP A 91 -4.93 -2.46 -11.52
N VAL A 92 -4.15 -3.43 -11.03
CA VAL A 92 -3.17 -4.19 -11.84
C VAL A 92 -3.86 -5.00 -12.95
N PHE A 93 -5.03 -5.58 -12.66
CA PHE A 93 -5.81 -6.30 -13.68
C PHE A 93 -6.67 -5.35 -14.54
N GLY A 94 -7.28 -4.33 -13.93
CA GLY A 94 -8.19 -3.39 -14.57
C GLY A 94 -7.52 -2.44 -15.57
N ARG A 95 -6.25 -2.09 -15.37
CA ARG A 95 -5.55 -1.16 -16.28
C ARG A 95 -5.54 -1.62 -17.74
N GLU A 96 -5.43 -2.94 -17.98
CA GLU A 96 -5.35 -3.48 -19.34
C GLU A 96 -6.70 -3.41 -20.08
N TYR A 97 -7.80 -3.38 -19.33
CA TYR A 97 -9.14 -3.17 -19.88
C TYR A 97 -9.37 -1.68 -20.18
N ALA A 98 -8.88 -0.79 -19.32
CA ALA A 98 -8.95 0.66 -19.54
C ALA A 98 -8.08 1.11 -20.72
N ASP A 99 -6.85 0.59 -20.80
CA ASP A 99 -5.87 0.90 -21.85
C ASP A 99 -6.18 0.15 -23.18
N ARG A 100 -7.23 -0.70 -23.22
CA ARG A 100 -7.69 -1.53 -24.35
C ARG A 100 -6.65 -2.55 -24.88
N THR A 101 -5.58 -2.78 -24.14
CA THR A 101 -4.48 -3.71 -24.45
C THR A 101 -4.74 -5.16 -24.05
N ALA A 102 -5.87 -5.44 -23.37
CA ALA A 102 -6.23 -6.79 -22.95
C ALA A 102 -6.28 -7.82 -24.10
N LYS A 103 -6.66 -7.39 -25.31
CA LYS A 103 -6.67 -8.25 -26.52
C LYS A 103 -5.26 -8.48 -27.06
N ASP A 104 -4.39 -7.47 -27.01
CA ASP A 104 -3.01 -7.56 -27.48
C ASP A 104 -2.20 -8.53 -26.60
N LEU A 105 -2.52 -8.59 -25.31
CA LEU A 105 -1.99 -9.58 -24.37
C LEU A 105 -2.27 -11.04 -24.79
N LEU A 106 -3.38 -11.30 -25.48
CA LEU A 106 -3.75 -12.62 -25.97
C LEU A 106 -3.06 -13.00 -27.29
N ALA A 107 -2.52 -12.02 -28.02
CA ALA A 107 -1.80 -12.22 -29.26
C ALA A 107 -0.30 -12.56 -29.04
N LEU A 108 0.21 -12.36 -27.83
CA LEU A 108 1.59 -12.67 -27.49
C LEU A 108 1.85 -14.19 -27.49
N PRO A 109 3.03 -14.64 -27.99
CA PRO A 109 3.43 -16.05 -27.98
C PRO A 109 3.93 -16.48 -26.59
N VAL A 110 3.18 -16.13 -25.54
CA VAL A 110 3.46 -16.46 -24.14
C VAL A 110 2.24 -17.15 -23.54
N ALA A 111 2.46 -18.19 -22.73
CA ALA A 111 1.36 -18.89 -22.09
C ALA A 111 0.55 -17.95 -21.17
N ARG A 112 -0.79 -18.00 -21.29
CA ARG A 112 -1.71 -17.14 -20.51
C ARG A 112 -1.48 -17.24 -19.00
N LEU A 113 -1.21 -18.45 -18.50
CA LEU A 113 -0.91 -18.68 -17.09
C LEU A 113 0.35 -17.93 -16.62
N THR A 114 1.37 -17.83 -17.48
CA THR A 114 2.62 -17.13 -17.14
C THR A 114 2.38 -15.65 -16.89
N VAL A 115 1.51 -15.00 -17.67
CA VAL A 115 1.13 -13.59 -17.48
C VAL A 115 0.36 -13.41 -16.18
N VAL A 116 -0.63 -14.28 -15.92
CA VAL A 116 -1.44 -14.20 -14.69
C VAL A 116 -0.57 -14.38 -13.45
N VAL A 117 0.34 -15.37 -13.46
CA VAL A 117 1.28 -15.62 -12.35
C VAL A 117 2.22 -14.43 -12.15
N ALA A 118 2.74 -13.83 -13.24
CA ALA A 118 3.58 -12.63 -13.14
C ALA A 118 2.83 -11.47 -12.47
N LYS A 119 1.56 -11.23 -12.85
CA LYS A 119 0.72 -10.20 -12.23
C LYS A 119 0.46 -10.47 -10.74
N LEU A 120 0.14 -11.72 -10.39
CA LEU A 120 -0.07 -12.10 -9.00
C LEU A 120 1.19 -11.92 -8.15
N MET A 121 2.37 -12.28 -8.67
CA MET A 121 3.64 -12.04 -7.96
C MET A 121 3.89 -10.55 -7.72
N ILE A 122 3.54 -9.68 -8.66
CA ILE A 122 3.71 -8.23 -8.52
C ILE A 122 2.72 -7.65 -7.52
N VAL A 123 1.47 -8.09 -7.54
CA VAL A 123 0.48 -7.70 -6.52
C VAL A 123 0.97 -8.13 -5.13
N LEU A 124 1.46 -9.37 -4.98
CA LEU A 124 2.03 -9.86 -3.72
C LEU A 124 3.23 -9.02 -3.26
N LEU A 125 4.19 -8.74 -4.16
CA LEU A 125 5.36 -7.92 -3.85
C LEU A 125 4.96 -6.50 -3.44
N TRP A 126 3.96 -5.91 -4.10
CA TRP A 126 3.44 -4.60 -3.74
C TRP A 126 2.77 -4.62 -2.36
N CYS A 127 1.95 -5.64 -2.07
CA CYS A 127 1.32 -5.78 -0.75
C CYS A 127 2.33 -6.05 0.38
N VAL A 128 3.44 -6.73 0.10
CA VAL A 128 4.52 -6.94 1.08
C VAL A 128 5.33 -5.67 1.33
N LEU A 129 5.40 -4.78 0.33
CA LEU A 129 6.13 -3.52 0.42
C LEU A 129 5.33 -2.41 1.14
N LEU A 130 4.00 -2.44 1.05
CA LEU A 130 3.08 -1.52 1.74
C LEU A 130 2.82 -1.94 3.19
#